data_AF-A0A7Y5TZK3-F1
#
_entry.id   AF-A0A7Y5TZK3-F1
#
_cell.length_a   1.000
_cell.length_b   1.000
_cell.length_c   1.000
_cell.angle_alpha   90.00
_cell.angle_beta   90.00
_cell.angle_gamma   90.00
#
_symmetry.space_group_name_H-M   'P 1'
#
loop_
_entity.id
_entity.type
_entity.pdbx_description
1 polymer ?
#
loop_
_entity_poly.entity_id
_entity_poly.type
_entity_poly.pdbx_seq_one_letter_code
_entity_poly.pdbx_strand_id
1 'polypeptide(L)'
;KTNYELALQAMRVEGNDFFAGVTFPVADSFCSLILGGWGGTVVGLSSINGRDASENDTTQSIAFERRRWYDVRIRVTPAKIEAWLDGRQIIDQDITGKQVSTRVEVDASQPLGIAAWRTKAAVRDIRVRPLSQ
;
A
#
# COMPACT_ATOMS: atom_id res chain seq x y z
N LYS A 1 -14.01 4.85 1.48
CA LYS A 1 -14.87 4.06 0.56
C LYS A 1 -14.49 2.58 0.67
N THR A 2 -15.32 1.63 0.23
CA THR A 2 -15.01 0.18 0.20
C THR A 2 -15.62 -0.46 -1.05
N ASN A 3 -15.42 -1.76 -1.24
CA ASN A 3 -15.90 -2.58 -2.36
C ASN A 3 -15.29 -2.21 -3.72
N TYR A 4 -13.97 -2.02 -3.73
CA TYR A 4 -13.24 -1.73 -4.95
C TYR A 4 -11.88 -2.42 -4.96
N GLU A 5 -11.26 -2.40 -6.14
CA GLU A 5 -9.89 -2.81 -6.35
C GLU A 5 -9.11 -1.68 -7.02
N LEU A 6 -7.90 -1.43 -6.51
CA LEU A 6 -6.89 -0.55 -7.09
C LEU A 6 -5.77 -1.43 -7.64
N ALA A 7 -5.38 -1.20 -8.89
CA ALA A 7 -4.23 -1.85 -9.50
C ALA A 7 -3.27 -0.78 -10.05
N LEU A 8 -1.98 -1.04 -9.98
CA LEU A 8 -0.92 -0.21 -10.55
C LEU A 8 0.34 -1.04 -10.77
N GLN A 9 1.21 -0.54 -11.63
CA GLN A 9 2.59 -0.99 -11.71
C GLN A 9 3.51 0.06 -11.10
N ALA A 10 4.41 -0.36 -10.21
CA ALA A 10 5.37 0.52 -9.56
C ALA A 10 6.80 -0.02 -9.72
N MET A 11 7.77 0.87 -9.84
CA MET A 11 9.17 0.53 -10.03
C MET A 11 10.07 1.47 -9.24
N ARG A 12 11.02 0.88 -8.52
CA ARG A 12 12.15 1.61 -7.95
C ARG A 12 13.18 1.91 -9.04
N VAL A 13 13.26 3.16 -9.47
CA VAL A 13 14.26 3.58 -10.48
C VAL A 13 15.63 3.68 -9.83
N GLU A 14 15.71 4.46 -8.75
CA GLU A 14 16.93 4.77 -7.99
C GLU A 14 16.57 5.01 -6.51
N GLY A 15 17.57 4.96 -5.63
CA GLY A 15 17.38 5.13 -4.18
C GLY A 15 17.31 3.80 -3.43
N ASN A 16 16.87 3.87 -2.18
CA ASN A 16 16.98 2.77 -1.22
C ASN A 16 15.83 2.69 -0.20
N ASP A 17 14.79 3.50 -0.30
CA ASP A 17 13.62 3.41 0.58
C ASP A 17 12.35 3.20 -0.26
N PHE A 18 11.16 3.50 0.29
CA PHE A 18 9.93 3.11 -0.38
C PHE A 18 9.76 3.84 -1.72
N PHE A 19 9.46 3.06 -2.75
CA PHE A 19 9.16 3.55 -4.09
C PHE A 19 7.65 3.68 -4.32
N ALA A 20 6.83 3.10 -3.43
CA ALA A 20 5.40 3.24 -3.46
C ALA A 20 4.82 3.18 -2.04
N GLY A 21 4.43 4.33 -1.51
CA GLY A 21 3.44 4.47 -0.45
C GLY A 21 2.09 4.77 -1.10
N VAL A 22 1.23 3.77 -1.21
CA VAL A 22 -0.05 3.87 -1.90
C VAL A 22 -1.14 4.17 -0.88
N THR A 23 -1.60 5.41 -0.81
CA THR A 23 -2.70 5.85 0.06
C THR A 23 -4.03 5.65 -0.65
N PHE A 24 -5.02 5.05 0.03
CA PHE A 24 -6.33 4.74 -0.54
C PHE A 24 -7.47 4.80 0.49
N PRO A 25 -8.74 5.03 0.07
CA PRO A 25 -9.85 5.15 1.01
C PRO A 25 -10.27 3.80 1.63
N VAL A 26 -10.61 3.80 2.92
CA VAL A 26 -11.16 2.64 3.65
C VAL A 26 -12.32 3.10 4.51
N ALA A 27 -13.55 2.74 4.16
CA ALA A 27 -14.78 3.22 4.82
C ALA A 27 -14.82 4.75 4.92
N ASP A 28 -14.80 5.34 6.11
CA ASP A 28 -14.78 6.80 6.32
C ASP A 28 -13.36 7.35 6.60
N SER A 29 -12.34 6.51 6.42
CA SER A 29 -10.92 6.81 6.64
C SER A 29 -10.07 6.47 5.41
N PHE A 30 -8.75 6.39 5.60
CA PHE A 30 -7.73 6.08 4.60
C PHE A 30 -6.69 5.13 5.19
N CYS A 31 -5.99 4.39 4.33
CA CYS A 31 -4.86 3.53 4.69
C CYS A 31 -3.74 3.73 3.67
N SER A 32 -2.50 3.37 4.02
CA SER A 32 -1.39 3.34 3.08
C SER A 32 -0.70 1.98 3.06
N LEU A 33 -0.55 1.40 1.86
CA LEU A 33 0.34 0.26 1.64
C LEU A 33 1.75 0.79 1.35
N ILE A 34 2.75 0.34 2.12
CA ILE A 34 4.15 0.71 1.92
C ILE A 34 4.86 -0.44 1.19
N LEU A 35 5.61 -0.11 0.12
CA LEU A 35 6.46 -1.04 -0.61
C LEU A 35 7.93 -0.58 -0.57
N GLY A 36 8.74 -1.31 0.20
CA GLY A 36 10.19 -1.10 0.31
C GLY A 36 10.58 0.00 1.30
N GLY A 37 9.82 0.19 2.38
CA GLY A 37 10.17 1.16 3.43
C GLY A 37 11.35 0.72 4.31
N TRP A 38 11.73 1.56 5.27
CA TRP A 38 12.76 1.29 6.29
C TRP A 38 14.06 0.75 5.71
N GLY A 39 14.68 1.53 4.82
CA GLY A 39 15.92 1.10 4.17
C GLY A 39 15.73 0.08 3.05
N GLY A 40 14.51 -0.08 2.53
CA GLY A 40 14.31 -0.60 1.18
C GLY A 40 13.58 -1.92 1.08
N THR A 41 13.13 -2.50 2.20
CA THR A 41 12.61 -3.88 2.24
C THR A 41 11.28 -4.05 2.94
N VAL A 42 10.91 -3.14 3.85
CA VAL A 42 9.67 -3.33 4.63
C VAL A 42 8.45 -3.12 3.75
N VAL A 43 7.51 -4.04 3.89
CA VAL A 43 6.19 -4.04 3.25
C VAL A 43 5.13 -4.18 4.32
N GLY A 44 4.05 -3.40 4.24
CA GLY A 44 2.95 -3.52 5.17
C GLY A 44 1.92 -2.40 5.02
N LEU A 45 0.78 -2.56 5.69
CA LEU A 45 -0.22 -1.50 5.86
C LEU A 45 0.20 -0.58 7.01
N SER A 46 0.19 0.72 6.80
CA SER A 46 0.48 1.69 7.85
C SER A 46 -0.72 1.92 8.76
N SER A 47 -0.44 2.23 10.03
CA SER A 47 -1.36 2.81 11.00
C SER A 47 -2.61 1.96 11.29
N ILE A 48 -2.43 0.64 11.37
CA ILE A 48 -3.45 -0.27 11.90
C ILE A 48 -3.37 -0.26 13.42
N ASN A 49 -4.43 0.18 14.10
CA ASN A 49 -4.43 0.46 15.55
C ASN A 49 -3.27 1.36 15.98
N GLY A 50 -2.95 2.37 15.15
CA GLY A 50 -1.85 3.32 15.39
C GLY A 50 -0.44 2.78 15.14
N ARG A 51 -0.28 1.51 14.76
CA ARG A 51 1.03 0.88 14.52
C ARG A 51 1.44 0.93 13.05
N ASP A 52 2.70 1.21 12.81
CA ASP A 52 3.26 1.30 11.46
C ASP A 52 3.33 -0.02 10.71
N ALA A 53 3.56 0.11 9.39
CA ALA A 53 3.86 -1.01 8.52
C ALA A 53 5.11 -1.81 8.93
N SER A 54 5.95 -1.29 9.84
CA SER A 54 7.08 -2.02 10.46
C SER A 54 6.75 -2.65 11.82
N GLU A 55 5.59 -2.36 12.39
CA GLU A 55 5.25 -2.62 13.80
C GLU A 55 3.95 -3.42 13.98
N ASN A 56 3.27 -3.77 12.90
CA ASN A 56 2.00 -4.49 12.95
C ASN A 56 2.04 -5.83 12.21
N ASP A 57 0.97 -6.59 12.34
CA ASP A 57 0.90 -7.99 11.89
C ASP A 57 1.02 -8.16 10.36
N THR A 58 0.94 -7.06 9.60
CA THR A 58 1.09 -7.08 8.14
C THR A 58 2.54 -6.94 7.67
N THR A 59 3.45 -6.64 8.60
CA THR A 59 4.88 -6.39 8.34
C THR A 59 5.54 -7.58 7.67
N GLN A 60 6.19 -7.33 6.54
CA GLN A 60 7.02 -8.28 5.82
C GLN A 60 8.31 -7.61 5.36
N SER A 61 9.33 -8.43 5.08
CA SER A 61 10.55 -7.98 4.42
C SER A 61 10.63 -8.62 3.03
N ILE A 62 10.63 -7.77 2.00
CA ILE A 62 10.71 -8.17 0.59
C ILE A 62 11.82 -7.37 -0.07
N ALA A 63 12.76 -8.05 -0.72
CA ALA A 63 13.78 -7.39 -1.52
C ALA A 63 13.17 -6.93 -2.85
N PHE A 64 13.31 -5.64 -3.15
CA PHE A 64 12.93 -5.09 -4.45
C PHE A 64 14.15 -4.81 -5.33
N GLU A 65 14.09 -5.20 -6.59
CA GLU A 65 15.12 -4.89 -7.58
C GLU A 65 14.92 -3.48 -8.12
N ARG A 66 16.02 -2.81 -8.46
CA ARG A 66 15.94 -1.54 -9.19
C ARG A 66 15.58 -1.83 -10.64
N ARG A 67 14.82 -0.93 -11.26
CA ARG A 67 14.42 -0.98 -12.67
C ARG A 67 13.60 -2.24 -13.06
N ARG A 68 12.95 -2.87 -12.07
CA ARG A 68 11.97 -3.94 -12.27
C ARG A 68 10.57 -3.40 -11.97
N TRP A 69 9.63 -3.67 -12.87
CA TRP A 69 8.22 -3.38 -12.64
C TRP A 69 7.62 -4.43 -11.70
N TYR A 70 6.85 -3.97 -10.72
CA TYR A 70 6.09 -4.81 -9.81
C TYR A 70 4.59 -4.55 -10.04
N ASP A 71 3.82 -5.62 -10.23
CA ASP A 71 2.37 -5.56 -10.31
C ASP A 71 1.80 -5.49 -8.91
N VAL A 72 1.10 -4.40 -8.60
CA VAL A 72 0.47 -4.16 -7.29
C VAL A 72 -1.03 -4.18 -7.47
N ARG A 73 -1.72 -4.97 -6.65
CA ARG A 73 -3.18 -5.01 -6.58
C ARG A 73 -3.60 -4.88 -5.13
N ILE A 74 -4.56 -4.00 -4.86
CA ILE A 74 -5.12 -3.74 -3.54
C ILE A 74 -6.63 -3.90 -3.63
N ARG A 75 -7.21 -4.76 -2.79
CA ARG A 75 -8.65 -4.95 -2.69
C ARG A 75 -9.12 -4.45 -1.34
N VAL A 76 -10.15 -3.62 -1.35
CA VAL A 76 -10.70 -3.01 -0.14
C VAL A 76 -12.16 -3.39 -0.02
N THR A 77 -12.50 -4.07 1.07
CA THR A 77 -13.86 -4.46 1.44
C THR A 77 -14.18 -3.92 2.84
N PRO A 78 -15.45 -3.96 3.29
CA PRO A 78 -15.78 -3.58 4.66
C PRO A 78 -15.05 -4.41 5.73
N ALA A 79 -14.78 -5.69 5.45
CA ALA A 79 -14.20 -6.61 6.43
C ALA A 79 -12.66 -6.68 6.37
N LYS A 80 -12.07 -6.51 5.18
CA LYS A 80 -10.63 -6.70 4.98
C LYS A 80 -9.99 -5.82 3.91
N ILE A 81 -8.68 -5.64 4.09
CA ILE A 81 -7.75 -5.09 3.09
C ILE A 81 -6.83 -6.23 2.66
N GLU A 82 -6.77 -6.45 1.35
CA GLU A 82 -5.90 -7.47 0.76
C GLU A 82 -4.96 -6.81 -0.25
N ALA A 83 -3.73 -7.30 -0.35
CA ALA A 83 -2.78 -6.82 -1.35
C ALA A 83 -2.00 -7.97 -1.97
N TRP A 84 -1.72 -7.84 -3.26
CA TRP A 84 -0.92 -8.76 -4.06
C TRP A 84 0.24 -8.03 -4.69
N LEU A 85 1.38 -8.72 -4.76
CA LEU A 85 2.59 -8.30 -5.45
C LEU A 85 2.97 -9.40 -6.46
N ASP A 86 3.02 -9.06 -7.74
CA ASP A 86 3.29 -10.00 -8.83
C ASP A 86 2.39 -11.26 -8.77
N GLY A 87 1.11 -11.06 -8.47
CA GLY A 87 0.10 -12.12 -8.35
C GLY A 87 0.14 -12.91 -7.03
N ARG A 88 1.21 -12.80 -6.23
CA ARG A 88 1.29 -13.43 -4.90
C ARG A 88 0.59 -12.55 -3.86
N GLN A 89 -0.33 -13.13 -3.08
CA GLN A 89 -0.93 -12.41 -1.95
C GLN A 89 0.13 -12.18 -0.88
N ILE A 90 0.32 -10.92 -0.53
CA ILE A 90 1.24 -10.50 0.53
C ILE A 90 0.48 -9.99 1.75
N ILE A 91 -0.71 -9.40 1.57
CA ILE A 91 -1.51 -8.90 2.69
C ILE A 91 -2.90 -9.55 2.64
N ASP A 92 -3.34 -10.06 3.79
CA ASP A 92 -4.73 -10.45 4.06
C ASP A 92 -5.07 -9.99 5.48
N GLN A 93 -5.53 -8.75 5.60
CA GLN A 93 -5.75 -8.08 6.88
C GLN A 93 -7.24 -7.89 7.14
N ASP A 94 -7.79 -8.62 8.11
CA ASP A 94 -9.09 -8.28 8.70
C ASP A 94 -8.98 -6.91 9.41
N ILE A 95 -9.95 -6.04 9.14
CA ILE A 95 -10.07 -4.69 9.72
C ILE A 95 -11.33 -4.52 10.57
N THR A 96 -12.07 -5.59 10.83
CA THR A 96 -13.27 -5.58 11.65
C THR A 96 -12.91 -5.18 13.08
N GLY A 97 -13.47 -4.07 13.56
CA GLY A 97 -13.17 -3.54 14.90
C GLY A 97 -11.75 -2.97 15.07
N LYS A 98 -10.98 -2.82 13.97
CA LYS A 98 -9.66 -2.19 14.00
C LYS A 98 -9.75 -0.74 13.57
N GLN A 99 -8.93 0.11 14.17
CA GLN A 99 -8.75 1.48 13.71
C GLN A 99 -7.82 1.46 12.50
N VAL A 100 -8.27 2.07 11.40
CA VAL A 100 -7.48 2.28 10.18
C VAL A 100 -7.34 3.78 9.97
N SER A 101 -6.12 4.27 9.81
CA SER A 101 -5.83 5.68 9.56
C SER A 101 -4.62 5.87 8.65
N THR A 102 -4.30 7.12 8.35
CA THR A 102 -2.99 7.53 7.82
C THR A 102 -2.20 8.27 8.90
N ARG A 103 -0.91 8.45 8.64
CA ARG A 103 -0.11 9.44 9.36
C ARG A 103 -0.26 10.81 8.69
N VAL A 104 -0.06 11.87 9.47
CA VAL A 104 -0.18 13.26 9.00
C VAL A 104 0.77 13.57 7.84
N GLU A 105 1.94 12.92 7.79
CA GLU A 105 2.95 13.08 6.76
C GLU A 105 2.46 12.64 5.36
N VAL A 106 1.40 11.80 5.29
CA VAL A 106 0.82 11.34 4.03
C VAL A 106 -0.62 11.83 3.81
N ASP A 107 -1.13 12.75 4.63
CA ASP A 107 -2.49 13.28 4.48
C ASP A 107 -2.68 14.00 3.13
N ALA A 108 -1.63 14.63 2.60
CA ALA A 108 -1.65 15.23 1.27
C ALA A 108 -1.85 14.22 0.13
N SER A 109 -1.71 12.91 0.41
CA SER A 109 -1.97 11.81 -0.54
C SER A 109 -3.43 11.33 -0.50
N GLN A 110 -4.26 11.87 0.39
CA GLN A 110 -5.69 11.57 0.40
C GLN A 110 -6.43 12.28 -0.77
N PRO A 111 -7.51 11.69 -1.31
CA PRO A 111 -8.08 10.40 -0.92
C PRO A 111 -7.38 9.19 -1.56
N LEU A 112 -6.66 9.39 -2.67
CA LEU A 112 -5.92 8.36 -3.40
C LEU A 112 -4.62 8.98 -3.93
N GLY A 113 -3.48 8.45 -3.51
CA GLY A 113 -2.19 9.04 -3.83
C GLY A 113 -1.06 8.02 -3.78
N ILE A 114 0.04 8.33 -4.46
CA ILE A 114 1.23 7.50 -4.49
C ILE A 114 2.42 8.38 -4.15
N ALA A 115 3.12 8.02 -3.08
CA ALA A 115 4.31 8.72 -2.61
C ALA A 115 5.55 7.85 -2.72
N ALA A 116 6.72 8.48 -2.75
CA ALA A 116 8.02 7.83 -2.60
C ALA A 116 8.87 8.62 -1.61
N TRP A 117 9.80 7.95 -0.93
CA TRP A 117 10.72 8.58 0.01
C TRP A 117 12.15 8.19 -0.31
N ARG A 118 13.06 9.18 -0.37
CA ARG A 118 14.49 8.99 -0.72
C ARG A 118 14.72 8.08 -1.94
N THR A 119 13.76 8.06 -2.85
CA THR A 119 13.66 7.08 -3.92
C THR A 119 13.01 7.73 -5.12
N LYS A 120 13.61 7.54 -6.29
CA LYS A 120 13.00 7.91 -7.56
C LYS A 120 12.12 6.74 -7.99
N ALA A 121 10.82 6.98 -8.09
CA ALA A 121 9.84 5.98 -8.47
C ALA A 121 9.29 6.24 -9.88
N ALA A 122 8.86 5.18 -10.54
CA ALA A 122 8.02 5.25 -11.73
C ALA A 122 6.74 4.46 -11.46
N VAL A 123 5.62 5.00 -11.92
CA VAL A 123 4.29 4.39 -11.81
C VAL A 123 3.60 4.40 -13.16
N ARG A 124 2.83 3.36 -13.47
CA ARG A 124 2.02 3.28 -14.68
C ARG A 124 0.82 2.36 -14.48
N ASP A 125 -0.07 2.39 -15.45
CA ASP A 125 -1.24 1.51 -15.53
C ASP A 125 -2.12 1.52 -14.26
N ILE A 126 -2.36 2.72 -13.72
CA ILE A 126 -3.18 2.90 -12.52
C ILE A 126 -4.65 2.74 -12.90
N ARG A 127 -5.33 1.80 -12.25
CA ARG A 127 -6.72 1.46 -12.52
C ARG A 127 -7.48 1.29 -11.22
N VAL A 128 -8.70 1.82 -11.16
CA VAL A 128 -9.64 1.58 -10.07
C VAL A 128 -10.90 0.97 -10.67
N ARG A 129 -11.40 -0.10 -10.07
CA ARG A 129 -12.66 -0.72 -10.46
C ARG A 129 -13.52 -1.08 -9.25
N PRO A 130 -14.84 -0.99 -9.33
CA PRO A 130 -15.70 -1.59 -8.32
C PRO A 130 -15.53 -3.12 -8.31
N LEU A 131 -15.76 -3.72 -7.14
CA LEU A 131 -15.99 -5.15 -7.08
C LEU A 131 -17.42 -5.41 -7.55
N SER A 132 -17.58 -6.29 -8.54
CA SER A 132 -18.90 -6.81 -8.88
C SER A 132 -19.47 -7.51 -7.66
N GLN A 133 -20.74 -7.23 -7.35
CA GLN A 133 -21.51 -7.97 -6.36
C GLN A 133 -21.67 -9.43 -6.76
#